data_AF-A0A851WDX6-F1
#
_entry.id   AF-A0A851WDX6-F1
#
_cell.length_a   1.000
_cell.length_b   1.000
_cell.length_c   1.000
_cell.angle_alpha   90.00
_cell.angle_beta   90.00
_cell.angle_gamma   90.00
#
_symmetry.space_group_name_H-M   'P 1'
#
loop_
_entity.id
_entity.type
_entity.pdbx_description
1 polymer ?
#
loop_
_entity_poly.entity_id
_entity_poly.type
_entity_poly.pdbx_seq_one_letter_code
_entity_poly.pdbx_strand_id
1 'polypeptide(L)'
;MEETYLLNVEGVKKKILHGGQGELPKLQDGSKFTFHFQTLKDDFERTVIDDSRETGMPMEIIVGKMFKLEIWETLLSSMRIGEVAEFWCDIIHTGMYALVSRGMRRIAEGRDPLEGQKHRCGMGNMFDYHSTGYDDLDELQRTPQPLIFIMELFRVRGMAGMAARAGRAGTGHSELLLPVQVEDPSAYKRDTWAMSKEEKLAAVPVLHSEGNRLVLRREFAQAAAKYQEAVICLRNLQAKEKPWEDGWLKLESLVTPLVLNYCQCQMELGEYYEVLEHTTELLQKHNDNAKAYFKRAKAHAAVWNEREAREDFQRVAHLDPSMAAAVKKELKQLGERMRKKHVEDRKRYQGLFQSSQGL
;
A
#
# COMPACT_ATOMS: atom_id res chain seq x y z
N MET A 1 -31.52 -8.19 -21.26
CA MET A 1 -30.86 -7.00 -20.67
C MET A 1 -29.40 -7.16 -21.03
N GLU A 2 -28.90 -6.36 -21.97
CA GLU A 2 -27.61 -6.58 -22.65
C GLU A 2 -26.44 -6.55 -21.65
N GLU A 3 -25.65 -7.63 -21.61
CA GLU A 3 -24.32 -7.59 -21.03
C GLU A 3 -23.52 -6.53 -21.78
N THR A 4 -23.38 -5.36 -21.18
CA THR A 4 -22.61 -4.28 -21.76
C THR A 4 -21.25 -4.34 -21.08
N TYR A 5 -20.18 -4.58 -21.84
CA TYR A 5 -18.84 -4.34 -21.33
C TYR A 5 -18.83 -2.94 -20.73
N LEU A 6 -18.24 -2.78 -19.53
CA LEU A 6 -17.98 -1.43 -19.05
C LEU A 6 -16.96 -0.84 -20.02
N LEU A 7 -17.44 -0.02 -20.96
CA LEU A 7 -16.65 0.47 -22.09
C LEU A 7 -15.32 1.03 -21.56
N ASN A 8 -14.22 0.47 -22.05
CA ASN A 8 -12.84 0.84 -21.75
C ASN A 8 -12.21 0.29 -20.45
N VAL A 9 -12.78 -0.75 -19.82
CA VAL A 9 -12.11 -1.47 -18.72
C VAL A 9 -11.95 -2.95 -19.08
N GLU A 10 -10.72 -3.37 -19.33
CA GLU A 10 -10.39 -4.77 -19.62
C GLU A 10 -10.81 -5.67 -18.45
N GLY A 11 -11.39 -6.84 -18.73
CA GLY A 11 -11.73 -7.81 -17.69
C GLY A 11 -12.90 -7.41 -16.77
N VAL A 12 -13.75 -6.45 -17.15
CA VAL A 12 -14.94 -6.06 -16.36
C VAL A 12 -16.22 -6.08 -17.19
N LYS A 13 -17.25 -6.78 -16.67
CA LYS A 13 -18.61 -6.75 -17.23
C LYS A 13 -19.56 -6.13 -16.23
N LYS A 14 -20.39 -5.20 -16.69
CA LYS A 14 -21.40 -4.53 -15.85
C LYS A 14 -22.79 -4.96 -16.27
N LYS A 15 -23.64 -5.24 -15.28
CA LYS A 15 -25.08 -5.46 -15.44
C LYS A 15 -25.83 -4.61 -14.42
N ILE A 16 -26.66 -3.69 -14.91
CA ILE A 16 -27.51 -2.88 -14.03
C ILE A 16 -28.68 -3.77 -13.56
N LEU A 17 -28.81 -3.94 -12.25
CA LEU A 17 -29.91 -4.67 -11.62
C LEU A 17 -31.08 -3.73 -11.27
N HIS A 18 -30.74 -2.51 -10.84
CA HIS A 18 -31.69 -1.44 -10.57
C HIS A 18 -31.10 -0.11 -11.02
N GLY A 19 -31.83 0.65 -11.84
CA GLY A 19 -31.36 1.93 -12.35
C GLY A 19 -31.28 3.01 -11.27
N GLY A 20 -30.21 3.79 -11.26
CA GLY A 20 -30.10 4.99 -10.43
C GLY A 20 -30.69 6.24 -11.08
N GLN A 21 -30.65 7.36 -10.34
CA GLN A 21 -31.17 8.66 -10.73
C GLN A 21 -30.05 9.70 -10.87
N GLY A 22 -30.35 10.80 -11.58
CA GLY A 22 -29.43 11.91 -11.78
C GLY A 22 -28.29 11.58 -12.74
N GLU A 23 -27.32 12.49 -12.88
CA GLU A 23 -26.12 12.28 -13.71
C GLU A 23 -25.10 11.33 -13.05
N LEU A 24 -24.14 10.84 -13.83
CA LEU A 24 -22.99 10.13 -13.28
C LEU A 24 -22.19 11.06 -12.36
N PRO A 25 -21.70 10.56 -11.21
CA PRO A 25 -20.87 11.34 -10.30
C PRO A 25 -19.63 11.88 -11.01
N LYS A 26 -19.35 13.18 -10.87
CA LYS A 26 -18.08 13.75 -11.33
C LYS A 26 -16.99 13.36 -10.34
N LEU A 27 -15.99 12.62 -10.80
CA LEU A 27 -14.77 12.29 -10.07
C LEU A 27 -14.01 13.58 -9.71
N GLN A 28 -14.23 14.09 -8.51
CA GLN A 28 -13.37 15.12 -7.92
C GLN A 28 -12.53 14.47 -6.84
N ASP A 29 -11.23 14.72 -6.87
CA ASP A 29 -10.29 14.22 -5.87
C ASP A 29 -10.76 14.58 -4.45
N GLY A 30 -10.81 13.60 -3.55
CA GLY A 30 -11.38 13.75 -2.21
C GLY A 30 -12.90 13.60 -2.09
N SER A 31 -13.62 13.28 -3.18
CA SER A 31 -15.04 12.92 -3.11
C SER A 31 -15.23 11.61 -2.35
N LYS A 32 -16.30 11.52 -1.55
CA LYS A 32 -16.59 10.34 -0.75
C LYS A 32 -17.81 9.60 -1.27
N PHE A 33 -17.60 8.37 -1.70
CA PHE A 33 -18.66 7.42 -2.04
C PHE A 33 -19.09 6.66 -0.78
N THR A 34 -20.40 6.52 -0.58
CA THR A 34 -20.98 5.64 0.44
C THR A 34 -21.91 4.66 -0.26
N PHE A 35 -21.67 3.38 -0.07
CA PHE A 35 -22.34 2.30 -0.81
C PHE A 35 -22.47 1.03 0.05
N HIS A 36 -23.42 0.18 -0.32
CA HIS A 36 -23.44 -1.20 0.12
C HIS A 36 -22.84 -2.08 -0.97
N PHE A 37 -22.16 -3.15 -0.57
CA PHE A 37 -21.66 -4.17 -1.48
C PHE A 37 -21.94 -5.57 -0.94
N GLN A 38 -21.98 -6.51 -1.88
CA GLN A 38 -21.89 -7.94 -1.66
C GLN A 38 -20.85 -8.50 -2.65
N THR A 39 -19.94 -9.33 -2.17
CA THR A 39 -18.93 -9.98 -3.01
C THR A 39 -19.19 -11.48 -3.06
N LEU A 40 -19.17 -12.04 -4.26
CA LEU A 40 -19.46 -13.45 -4.54
C LEU A 40 -18.30 -14.08 -5.32
N LYS A 41 -18.08 -15.39 -5.11
CA LYS A 41 -17.26 -16.21 -6.01
C LYS A 41 -17.95 -16.36 -7.36
N ASP A 42 -17.16 -16.51 -8.43
CA ASP A 42 -17.67 -16.88 -9.76
C ASP A 42 -17.82 -18.41 -9.88
N ASP A 43 -18.56 -19.00 -8.94
CA ASP A 43 -18.93 -20.41 -8.94
C ASP A 43 -20.42 -20.57 -9.24
N PHE A 44 -20.85 -21.81 -9.46
CA PHE A 44 -22.25 -22.12 -9.78
C PHE A 44 -23.23 -21.67 -8.68
N GLU A 45 -22.80 -21.76 -7.41
CA GLU A 45 -23.62 -21.41 -6.24
C GLU A 45 -23.60 -19.90 -5.93
N ARG A 46 -22.73 -19.12 -6.60
CA ARG A 46 -22.44 -17.72 -6.29
C ARG A 46 -22.16 -17.52 -4.79
N THR A 47 -21.21 -18.29 -4.27
CA THR A 47 -20.87 -18.32 -2.84
C THR A 47 -20.53 -16.92 -2.33
N VAL A 48 -21.25 -16.45 -1.30
CA VAL A 48 -21.03 -15.14 -0.69
C VAL A 48 -19.72 -15.14 0.11
N ILE A 49 -18.86 -14.16 -0.14
CA ILE A 49 -17.63 -13.93 0.63
C ILE A 49 -17.87 -12.81 1.65
N ASP A 50 -18.43 -11.68 1.23
CA ASP A 50 -18.69 -10.55 2.13
C ASP A 50 -20.01 -9.87 1.78
N ASP A 51 -20.76 -9.41 2.78
CA ASP A 51 -21.94 -8.58 2.63
C ASP A 51 -21.96 -7.46 3.67
N SER A 52 -21.84 -6.21 3.20
CA SER A 52 -21.88 -5.02 4.06
C SER A 52 -23.22 -4.80 4.77
N ARG A 53 -24.31 -5.43 4.33
CA ARG A 53 -25.62 -5.32 4.99
C ARG A 53 -25.71 -6.21 6.21
N GLU A 54 -25.01 -7.34 6.23
CA GLU A 54 -24.95 -8.23 7.40
C GLU A 54 -24.22 -7.58 8.57
N THR A 55 -23.19 -6.77 8.30
CA THR A 55 -22.46 -6.02 9.32
C THR A 55 -23.15 -4.72 9.72
N GLY A 56 -24.21 -4.31 9.01
CA GLY A 56 -24.97 -3.08 9.26
C GLY A 56 -24.20 -1.78 8.98
N MET A 57 -22.98 -1.86 8.43
CA MET A 57 -22.12 -0.71 8.17
C MET A 57 -21.87 -0.53 6.68
N PRO A 58 -22.36 0.57 6.06
CA PRO A 58 -22.06 0.86 4.67
C PRO A 58 -20.58 1.20 4.49
N MET A 59 -20.04 0.85 3.33
CA MET A 59 -18.65 1.12 2.99
C MET A 59 -18.47 2.57 2.54
N GLU A 60 -17.31 3.14 2.85
CA GLU A 60 -16.94 4.50 2.46
C GLU A 60 -15.58 4.52 1.76
N ILE A 61 -15.52 5.05 0.53
CA ILE A 61 -14.28 5.25 -0.23
C ILE A 61 -14.10 6.73 -0.53
N ILE A 62 -12.87 7.22 -0.40
CA ILE A 62 -12.48 8.58 -0.77
C ILE A 62 -11.68 8.50 -2.06
N VAL A 63 -12.23 9.07 -3.14
CA VAL A 63 -11.62 9.15 -4.46
C VAL A 63 -10.23 9.77 -4.38
N GLY A 64 -9.26 9.16 -5.05
CA GLY A 64 -7.87 9.65 -5.13
C GLY A 64 -7.00 9.32 -3.91
N LYS A 65 -7.60 8.80 -2.83
CA LYS A 65 -6.85 8.25 -1.70
C LYS A 65 -6.64 6.75 -1.90
N MET A 66 -5.86 6.40 -2.93
CA MET A 66 -5.41 5.04 -3.32
C MET A 66 -5.98 3.93 -2.42
N PHE A 67 -7.24 3.54 -2.67
CA PHE A 67 -7.83 2.41 -1.96
C PHE A 67 -7.12 1.13 -2.43
N LYS A 68 -6.88 0.17 -1.52
CA LYS A 68 -6.13 -1.07 -1.80
C LYS A 68 -6.78 -1.96 -2.89
N LEU A 69 -7.98 -1.62 -3.36
CA LEU A 69 -8.69 -2.25 -4.48
C LEU A 69 -9.13 -1.18 -5.48
N GLU A 70 -8.18 -0.72 -6.31
CA GLU A 70 -8.34 0.43 -7.22
C GLU A 70 -9.54 0.30 -8.17
N ILE A 71 -9.88 -0.92 -8.58
CA ILE A 71 -10.97 -1.17 -9.52
C ILE A 71 -12.32 -0.65 -8.99
N TRP A 72 -12.55 -0.65 -7.67
CA TRP A 72 -13.82 -0.21 -7.08
C TRP A 72 -14.12 1.27 -7.32
N GLU A 73 -13.11 2.14 -7.38
CA GLU A 73 -13.33 3.56 -7.74
C GLU A 73 -13.89 3.68 -9.16
N THR A 74 -13.36 2.88 -10.09
CA THR A 74 -13.85 2.81 -11.48
C THR A 74 -15.28 2.25 -11.56
N LEU A 75 -15.59 1.20 -10.80
CA LEU A 75 -16.94 0.62 -10.76
C LEU A 75 -17.96 1.63 -10.25
N LEU A 76 -17.69 2.25 -9.08
CA LEU A 76 -18.59 3.22 -8.44
C LEU A 76 -18.79 4.47 -9.30
N SER A 77 -17.75 4.93 -10.00
CA SER A 77 -17.84 6.09 -10.90
C SER A 77 -18.72 5.84 -12.12
N SER A 78 -18.93 4.57 -12.48
CA SER A 78 -19.85 4.20 -13.55
C SER A 78 -21.32 4.17 -13.12
N MET A 79 -21.60 4.30 -11.82
CA MET A 79 -22.94 4.15 -11.23
C MET A 79 -23.62 5.48 -10.98
N ARG A 80 -24.94 5.54 -11.18
CA ARG A 80 -25.78 6.64 -10.73
C ARG A 80 -26.15 6.48 -9.24
N ILE A 81 -26.56 7.57 -8.59
CA ILE A 81 -27.05 7.50 -7.21
C ILE A 81 -28.36 6.71 -7.18
N GLY A 82 -28.48 5.75 -6.27
CA GLY A 82 -29.59 4.79 -6.17
C GLY A 82 -29.48 3.60 -7.15
N GLU A 83 -28.39 3.50 -7.91
CA GLU A 83 -28.16 2.35 -8.80
C GLU A 83 -27.72 1.12 -8.01
N VAL A 84 -28.24 -0.04 -8.40
CA VAL A 84 -27.73 -1.35 -8.01
C VAL A 84 -27.16 -2.02 -9.26
N ALA A 85 -25.89 -2.38 -9.24
CA ALA A 85 -25.23 -3.01 -10.37
C ALA A 85 -24.41 -4.23 -9.93
N GLU A 86 -24.43 -5.26 -10.77
CA GLU A 86 -23.57 -6.43 -10.71
C GLU A 86 -22.37 -6.21 -11.62
N PHE A 87 -21.18 -6.43 -11.09
CA PHE A 87 -19.92 -6.34 -11.82
C PHE A 87 -19.20 -7.67 -11.73
N TRP A 88 -19.00 -8.33 -12.86
CA TRP A 88 -18.05 -9.44 -12.94
C TRP A 88 -16.66 -8.85 -13.22
N CYS A 89 -15.68 -9.21 -12.41
CA CYS A 89 -14.30 -8.73 -12.51
C CYS A 89 -13.33 -9.91 -12.60
N ASP A 90 -12.52 -9.90 -13.64
CA ASP A 90 -11.48 -10.90 -13.91
C ASP A 90 -10.37 -10.89 -12.83
N ILE A 91 -9.59 -11.98 -12.77
CA ILE A 91 -8.49 -12.20 -11.82
C ILE A 91 -7.48 -11.05 -11.77
N ILE A 92 -7.28 -10.34 -12.88
CA ILE A 92 -6.37 -9.17 -12.95
C ILE A 92 -6.76 -8.05 -11.96
N HIS A 93 -8.04 -7.98 -11.57
CA HIS A 93 -8.57 -6.95 -10.66
C HIS A 93 -8.80 -7.45 -9.24
N THR A 94 -8.93 -8.77 -9.04
CA THR A 94 -9.39 -9.36 -7.77
C THR A 94 -8.27 -9.92 -6.90
N GLY A 95 -7.03 -9.98 -7.40
CA GLY A 95 -5.89 -10.59 -6.71
C GLY A 95 -5.59 -10.02 -5.31
N MET A 96 -5.98 -8.77 -5.03
CA MET A 96 -5.81 -8.14 -3.71
C MET A 96 -7.04 -8.25 -2.80
N TYR A 97 -8.15 -8.81 -3.29
CA TYR A 97 -9.44 -8.81 -2.59
C TYR A 97 -9.36 -9.45 -1.21
N ALA A 98 -8.70 -10.60 -1.07
CA ALA A 98 -8.58 -11.29 0.21
C ALA A 98 -7.90 -10.44 1.29
N LEU A 99 -6.90 -9.62 0.92
CA LEU A 99 -6.22 -8.72 1.84
C LEU A 99 -7.10 -7.54 2.26
N VAL A 100 -7.90 -7.02 1.32
CA VAL A 100 -8.86 -5.94 1.57
C VAL A 100 -10.01 -6.44 2.43
N SER A 101 -10.60 -7.60 2.11
CA SER A 101 -11.65 -8.26 2.88
C SER A 101 -11.24 -8.51 4.33
N ARG A 102 -10.03 -9.03 4.57
CA ARG A 102 -9.50 -9.18 5.93
C ARG A 102 -9.52 -7.86 6.71
N GLY A 103 -9.13 -6.76 6.07
CA GLY A 103 -9.18 -5.41 6.68
C GLY A 103 -10.62 -4.97 6.97
N MET A 104 -11.54 -5.18 6.02
CA MET A 104 -12.95 -4.83 6.17
C MET A 104 -13.62 -5.59 7.32
N ARG A 105 -13.40 -6.91 7.42
CA ARG A 105 -13.96 -7.76 8.49
C ARG A 105 -13.48 -7.31 9.87
N ARG A 106 -12.19 -6.99 10.01
CA ARG A 106 -11.62 -6.50 11.28
C ARG A 106 -12.18 -5.14 11.70
N ILE A 107 -12.36 -4.22 10.74
CA ILE A 107 -13.03 -2.95 11.03
C ILE A 107 -14.46 -3.22 11.52
N ALA A 108 -15.18 -4.16 10.90
CA ALA A 108 -16.52 -4.54 11.33
C ALA A 108 -16.53 -5.15 12.76
N GLU A 109 -15.47 -5.85 13.14
CA GLU A 109 -15.23 -6.36 14.51
C GLU A 109 -14.74 -5.27 15.49
N GLY A 110 -14.56 -4.02 15.05
CA GLY A 110 -14.03 -2.92 15.87
C GLY A 110 -12.52 -3.03 16.16
N ARG A 111 -11.81 -3.88 15.41
CA ARG A 111 -10.36 -4.09 15.49
C ARG A 111 -9.63 -3.22 14.49
N ASP A 112 -8.33 -3.01 14.73
CA ASP A 112 -7.51 -2.27 13.77
C ASP A 112 -7.38 -3.12 12.47
N PRO A 113 -7.72 -2.57 11.28
CA PRO A 113 -7.60 -3.27 10.00
C PRO A 113 -6.18 -3.80 9.71
N LEU A 114 -5.18 -3.17 10.34
CA LEU A 114 -3.76 -3.50 10.22
C LEU A 114 -3.25 -4.39 11.36
N GLU A 115 -4.10 -4.80 12.31
CA GLU A 115 -3.68 -5.54 13.50
C GLU A 115 -3.14 -6.94 13.16
N GLY A 116 -1.82 -7.13 13.12
CA GLY A 116 -1.22 -8.37 12.64
C GLY A 116 -1.09 -8.46 11.12
N GLN A 117 -1.43 -7.39 10.37
CA GLN A 117 -0.84 -7.16 9.06
C GLN A 117 0.65 -6.87 9.26
N LYS A 118 1.50 -7.88 9.04
CA LYS A 118 2.90 -7.61 8.74
C LYS A 118 2.94 -7.01 7.33
N HIS A 119 3.29 -5.73 7.25
CA HIS A 119 3.22 -4.90 6.05
C HIS A 119 4.28 -5.31 5.01
N ARG A 120 4.07 -6.41 4.26
CA ARG A 120 4.87 -6.72 3.05
C ARG A 120 4.28 -5.93 1.87
N CYS A 121 5.02 -4.98 1.30
CA CYS A 121 4.69 -4.21 0.10
C CYS A 121 5.70 -4.47 -1.07
N GLY A 122 5.27 -5.18 -2.12
CA GLY A 122 6.02 -5.51 -3.36
C GLY A 122 5.80 -6.96 -3.85
N MET A 123 6.65 -7.51 -4.72
CA MET A 123 6.49 -8.83 -5.38
C MET A 123 6.50 -10.10 -4.48
N GLY A 124 6.33 -10.00 -3.16
CA GLY A 124 6.24 -11.14 -2.24
C GLY A 124 4.92 -11.94 -2.30
N ASN A 125 3.98 -11.57 -3.16
CA ASN A 125 2.62 -12.14 -3.20
C ASN A 125 2.52 -13.56 -3.77
N MET A 126 3.60 -14.19 -4.20
CA MET A 126 3.48 -15.46 -4.92
C MET A 126 3.81 -16.72 -4.10
N PHE A 127 4.45 -16.62 -2.92
CA PHE A 127 4.97 -17.83 -2.26
C PHE A 127 4.92 -17.92 -0.72
N ASP A 128 4.30 -16.99 0.01
CA ASP A 128 4.11 -17.13 1.47
C ASP A 128 2.62 -17.09 1.83
N TYR A 129 1.94 -18.25 1.74
CA TYR A 129 0.59 -18.45 2.26
C TYR A 129 0.62 -18.48 3.79
N HIS A 130 0.73 -17.32 4.42
CA HIS A 130 0.38 -17.18 5.83
C HIS A 130 -1.12 -16.90 5.95
N SER A 131 -1.78 -17.64 6.84
CA SER A 131 -3.22 -17.53 7.07
C SER A 131 -3.64 -16.08 7.38
N THR A 132 -4.68 -15.63 6.71
CA THR A 132 -5.44 -14.39 6.96
C THR A 132 -6.20 -14.43 8.29
N GLY A 133 -6.36 -15.63 8.87
CA GLY A 133 -7.25 -15.91 9.99
C GLY A 133 -8.68 -16.26 9.57
N TYR A 134 -8.96 -16.30 8.26
CA TYR A 134 -10.26 -16.67 7.70
C TYR A 134 -10.06 -17.70 6.56
N ASP A 135 -10.61 -18.91 6.72
CA ASP A 135 -10.35 -20.04 5.82
C ASP A 135 -10.77 -19.76 4.37
N ASP A 136 -11.86 -19.03 4.20
CA ASP A 136 -12.39 -18.63 2.89
C ASP A 136 -11.50 -17.62 2.16
N LEU A 137 -10.89 -16.67 2.89
CA LEU A 137 -9.92 -15.74 2.32
C LEU A 137 -8.57 -16.40 2.04
N ASP A 138 -8.17 -17.38 2.85
CA ASP A 138 -6.97 -18.19 2.63
C ASP A 138 -7.07 -19.06 1.38
N GLU A 139 -8.25 -19.65 1.17
CA GLU A 139 -8.59 -20.35 -0.07
C GLU A 139 -8.52 -19.38 -1.25
N LEU A 140 -9.15 -18.21 -1.15
CA LEU A 140 -9.15 -17.22 -2.23
C LEU A 140 -7.75 -16.70 -2.57
N GLN A 141 -6.85 -16.59 -1.59
CA GLN A 141 -5.44 -16.28 -1.84
C GLN A 141 -4.74 -17.42 -2.58
N ARG A 142 -4.99 -18.68 -2.19
CA ARG A 142 -4.37 -19.87 -2.77
C ARG A 142 -4.82 -20.14 -4.20
N THR A 143 -6.08 -19.87 -4.47
CA THR A 143 -6.70 -20.02 -5.78
C THR A 143 -7.40 -18.72 -6.16
N PRO A 144 -6.65 -17.71 -6.61
CA PRO A 144 -7.25 -16.47 -7.09
C PRO A 144 -8.17 -16.77 -8.27
N GLN A 145 -9.30 -16.07 -8.31
CA GLN A 145 -10.36 -16.29 -9.29
C GLN A 145 -11.10 -14.99 -9.59
N PRO A 146 -11.86 -14.92 -10.69
CA PRO A 146 -12.82 -13.84 -10.91
C PRO A 146 -13.82 -13.72 -9.76
N LEU A 147 -14.26 -12.50 -9.48
CA LEU A 147 -15.25 -12.22 -8.45
C LEU A 147 -16.40 -11.41 -9.01
N ILE A 148 -17.57 -11.54 -8.38
CA ILE A 148 -18.75 -10.76 -8.70
C ILE A 148 -18.99 -9.77 -7.57
N PHE A 149 -19.03 -8.47 -7.89
CA PHE A 149 -19.38 -7.41 -6.95
C PHE A 149 -20.79 -6.90 -7.26
N ILE A 150 -21.71 -7.04 -6.30
CA ILE A 150 -23.01 -6.39 -6.36
C ILE A 150 -22.95 -5.15 -5.49
N MET A 151 -23.07 -3.97 -6.10
CA MET A 151 -22.93 -2.68 -5.42
C MET A 151 -24.23 -1.88 -5.48
N GLU A 152 -24.57 -1.21 -4.39
CA GLU A 152 -25.63 -0.19 -4.30
C GLU A 152 -25.00 1.14 -3.89
N LEU A 153 -24.93 2.08 -4.84
CA LEU A 153 -24.41 3.42 -4.59
C LEU A 153 -25.54 4.33 -4.12
N PHE A 154 -25.59 4.71 -2.85
CA PHE A 154 -26.69 5.56 -2.35
C PHE A 154 -26.28 6.97 -1.95
N ARG A 155 -24.97 7.28 -1.83
CA ARG A 155 -24.53 8.66 -1.53
C ARG A 155 -23.15 8.99 -2.08
N VAL A 156 -23.03 10.22 -2.59
CA VAL A 156 -21.76 10.85 -2.96
C VAL A 156 -21.65 12.20 -2.24
N ARG A 157 -20.52 12.48 -1.59
CA ARG A 157 -20.25 13.78 -0.96
C ARG A 157 -19.00 14.41 -1.58
N GLY A 158 -19.14 15.57 -2.21
CA GLY A 158 -18.01 16.39 -2.64
C GLY A 158 -17.34 17.13 -1.46
N MET A 159 -16.12 17.62 -1.67
CA MET A 159 -15.30 18.27 -0.63
C MET A 159 -16.01 19.48 0.02
N ALA A 160 -16.76 20.28 -0.76
CA ALA A 160 -17.55 21.41 -0.26
C ALA A 160 -18.64 21.00 0.76
N GLY A 161 -19.16 19.78 0.67
CA GLY A 161 -20.18 19.25 1.58
C GLY A 161 -19.64 18.68 2.90
N MET A 162 -18.36 18.31 2.96
CA MET A 162 -17.72 17.89 4.23
C MET A 162 -17.37 19.10 5.10
N ALA A 163 -16.90 20.20 4.50
CA ALA A 163 -16.65 21.45 5.21
C ALA A 163 -17.93 22.01 5.87
N ALA A 164 -19.08 21.88 5.21
CA ALA A 164 -20.36 22.35 5.73
C ALA A 164 -20.86 21.58 6.99
N ARG A 165 -20.34 20.38 7.27
CA ARG A 165 -20.80 19.55 8.40
C ARG A 165 -19.88 19.56 9.60
N ALA A 166 -18.63 20.01 9.45
CA ALA A 166 -17.75 20.32 10.58
C ALA A 166 -18.22 21.56 11.37
N GLY A 167 -19.19 22.33 10.85
CA GLY A 167 -19.78 23.51 11.47
C GLY A 167 -21.06 23.29 12.30
N ARG A 168 -21.43 22.06 12.68
CA ARG A 168 -22.56 21.82 13.60
C ARG A 168 -22.20 20.85 14.73
N ALA A 169 -21.29 21.29 15.59
CA ALA A 169 -21.25 20.87 17.00
C ALA A 169 -20.59 21.98 17.83
N GLY A 170 -21.36 22.60 18.75
CA GLY A 170 -20.82 23.29 19.93
C GLY A 170 -20.57 24.79 19.84
N THR A 171 -21.62 25.57 20.11
CA THR A 171 -21.64 26.79 20.96
C THR A 171 -20.56 27.88 20.79
N GLY A 172 -21.01 29.06 20.35
CA GLY A 172 -20.58 30.36 20.92
C GLY A 172 -19.20 30.91 20.50
N HIS A 173 -19.23 31.79 19.50
CA HIS A 173 -18.31 32.91 19.22
C HIS A 173 -16.92 32.94 19.89
N SER A 174 -15.86 32.74 19.09
CA SER A 174 -14.89 33.79 18.73
C SER A 174 -13.86 33.20 17.76
N GLU A 175 -13.90 33.68 16.52
CA GLU A 175 -13.08 33.24 15.39
C GLU A 175 -11.70 33.93 15.44
N LEU A 176 -10.63 33.15 15.59
CA LEU A 176 -9.26 33.58 15.29
C LEU A 176 -8.84 32.90 14.00
N LEU A 177 -9.10 33.59 12.88
CA LEU A 177 -8.63 33.26 11.54
C LEU A 177 -7.10 33.26 11.51
N LEU A 178 -6.48 32.12 11.24
CA LEU A 178 -5.13 32.10 10.67
C LEU A 178 -5.26 32.02 9.13
N PRO A 179 -4.64 32.94 8.37
CA PRO A 179 -4.78 32.97 6.93
C PRO A 179 -4.03 31.79 6.29
N VAL A 180 -4.76 30.97 5.54
CA VAL A 180 -4.16 30.01 4.60
C VAL A 180 -3.58 30.82 3.44
N GLN A 181 -2.27 30.75 3.26
CA GLN A 181 -1.61 31.31 2.10
C GLN A 181 -2.07 30.56 0.84
N VAL A 182 -2.61 31.31 -0.12
CA VAL A 182 -2.95 30.82 -1.45
C VAL A 182 -1.64 30.64 -2.21
N GLU A 183 -1.24 29.39 -2.48
CA GLU A 183 -0.13 29.11 -3.38
C GLU A 183 -0.55 29.34 -4.84
N ASP A 184 0.41 29.82 -5.62
CA ASP A 184 0.27 30.32 -6.99
C ASP A 184 -0.27 29.23 -7.97
N PRO A 185 -1.11 29.57 -8.97
CA PRO A 185 -1.67 28.64 -9.96
C PRO A 185 -0.64 27.81 -10.74
N SER A 186 0.64 28.21 -10.70
CA SER A 186 1.76 27.44 -11.25
C SER A 186 2.14 26.19 -10.44
N ALA A 187 1.57 25.98 -9.24
CA ALA A 187 1.82 24.84 -8.37
C ALA A 187 1.02 23.57 -8.72
N TYR A 188 0.11 23.63 -9.71
CA TYR A 188 -0.64 22.47 -10.19
C TYR A 188 0.26 21.51 -10.99
N LYS A 189 0.72 20.43 -10.36
CA LYS A 189 1.39 19.32 -11.05
C LYS A 189 0.36 18.46 -11.76
N ARG A 190 0.44 18.42 -13.09
CA ARG A 190 -0.30 17.46 -13.94
C ARG A 190 -0.01 16.03 -13.52
N ASP A 191 -1.01 15.16 -13.58
CA ASP A 191 -0.90 13.74 -13.26
C ASP A 191 0.25 13.06 -14.03
N THR A 192 0.97 12.17 -13.35
CA THR A 192 2.19 11.49 -13.81
C THR A 192 2.00 10.69 -15.10
N TRP A 193 0.76 10.37 -15.49
CA TRP A 193 0.45 9.67 -16.75
C TRP A 193 0.35 10.62 -17.96
N ALA A 194 0.10 11.91 -17.75
CA ALA A 194 -0.05 12.92 -18.81
C ALA A 194 1.26 13.62 -19.21
N MET A 195 2.37 13.31 -18.54
CA MET A 195 3.68 13.91 -18.79
C MET A 195 4.44 13.21 -19.93
N SER A 196 5.12 13.99 -20.77
CA SER A 196 6.01 13.48 -21.82
C SER A 196 7.24 12.74 -21.24
N LYS A 197 8.01 12.05 -22.10
CA LYS A 197 9.24 11.37 -21.67
C LYS A 197 10.25 12.37 -21.09
N GLU A 198 10.37 13.52 -21.73
CA GLU A 198 11.28 14.61 -21.38
C GLU A 198 10.86 15.27 -20.06
N GLU A 199 9.57 15.51 -19.87
CA GLU A 199 9.01 16.08 -18.64
C GLU A 199 9.22 15.15 -17.44
N LYS A 200 9.00 13.83 -17.61
CA LYS A 200 9.24 12.82 -16.57
C LYS A 200 10.72 12.79 -16.15
N LEU A 201 11.62 12.81 -17.11
CA LEU A 201 13.07 12.82 -16.83
C LEU A 201 13.52 14.11 -16.16
N ALA A 202 12.96 15.26 -16.56
CA ALA A 202 13.26 16.56 -15.94
C ALA A 202 12.73 16.68 -14.50
N ALA A 203 11.62 16.01 -14.17
CA ALA A 203 11.06 16.03 -12.82
C ALA A 203 11.89 15.24 -11.79
N VAL A 204 12.57 14.17 -12.21
CA VAL A 204 13.29 13.24 -11.31
C VAL A 204 14.37 13.94 -10.46
N PRO A 205 15.29 14.75 -11.01
CA PRO A 205 16.28 15.46 -10.21
C PRO A 205 15.67 16.46 -9.21
N VAL A 206 14.55 17.10 -9.59
CA VAL A 206 13.83 18.05 -8.73
C VAL A 206 13.22 17.31 -7.54
N LEU A 207 12.50 16.21 -7.80
CA LEU A 207 11.90 15.36 -6.78
C LEU A 207 12.94 14.74 -5.85
N HIS A 208 14.07 14.28 -6.41
CA HIS A 208 15.18 13.75 -5.62
C HIS A 208 15.75 14.80 -4.67
N SER A 209 15.99 16.01 -5.17
CA SER A 209 16.52 17.13 -4.37
C SER A 209 15.54 17.58 -3.29
N GLU A 210 14.24 17.62 -3.61
CA GLU A 210 13.19 17.94 -2.64
C GLU A 210 13.09 16.89 -1.53
N GLY A 211 13.12 15.60 -1.90
CA GLY A 211 13.19 14.49 -0.95
C GLY A 211 14.41 14.60 -0.05
N ASN A 212 15.59 14.90 -0.60
CA ASN A 212 16.82 15.06 0.19
C ASN A 212 16.70 16.22 1.19
N ARG A 213 16.07 17.33 0.80
CA ARG A 213 15.81 18.47 1.70
C ARG A 213 14.86 18.09 2.84
N LEU A 214 13.82 17.30 2.56
CA LEU A 214 12.88 16.81 3.57
C LEU A 214 13.54 15.83 4.55
N VAL A 215 14.43 14.96 4.06
CA VAL A 215 15.25 14.09 4.93
C VAL A 215 16.09 14.90 5.91
N LEU A 216 16.71 16.00 5.48
CA LEU A 216 17.48 16.87 6.36
C LEU A 216 16.63 17.52 7.47
N ARG A 217 15.33 17.71 7.21
CA ARG A 217 14.35 18.20 8.18
C ARG A 217 13.72 17.09 9.03
N ARG A 218 14.11 15.84 8.81
CA ARG A 218 13.54 14.62 9.43
C ARG A 218 12.06 14.41 9.10
N GLU A 219 11.58 14.98 7.99
CA GLU A 219 10.21 14.81 7.49
C GLU A 219 10.13 13.56 6.59
N PHE A 220 10.35 12.38 7.19
CA PHE A 220 10.59 11.14 6.45
C PHE A 220 9.41 10.68 5.60
N ALA A 221 8.16 10.85 6.08
CA ALA A 221 6.97 10.45 5.32
C ALA A 221 6.81 11.27 4.03
N GLN A 222 7.03 12.58 4.10
CA GLN A 222 6.98 13.45 2.92
C GLN A 222 8.15 13.17 1.99
N ALA A 223 9.36 12.96 2.54
CA ALA A 223 10.52 12.58 1.74
C ALA A 223 10.29 11.28 0.97
N ALA A 224 9.73 10.27 1.63
CA ALA A 224 9.37 8.99 1.03
C ALA A 224 8.41 9.17 -0.16
N ALA A 225 7.36 9.99 0.00
CA ALA A 225 6.43 10.31 -1.08
C ALA A 225 7.14 10.93 -2.30
N LYS A 226 8.09 11.85 -2.10
CA LYS A 226 8.86 12.45 -3.20
C LYS A 226 9.75 11.45 -3.94
N TYR A 227 10.41 10.55 -3.21
CA TYR A 227 11.20 9.49 -3.85
C TYR A 227 10.31 8.50 -4.61
N GLN A 228 9.16 8.15 -4.07
CA GLN A 228 8.20 7.26 -4.74
C GLN A 228 7.64 7.90 -6.02
N GLU A 229 7.29 9.19 -6.00
CA GLU A 229 6.88 9.94 -7.20
C GLU A 229 7.97 9.87 -8.29
N ALA A 230 9.24 10.07 -7.92
CA ALA A 230 10.36 9.98 -8.84
C ALA A 230 10.56 8.56 -9.41
N VAL A 231 10.40 7.53 -8.57
CA VAL A 231 10.47 6.12 -9.00
C VAL A 231 9.34 5.79 -9.97
N ILE A 232 8.11 6.25 -9.70
CA ILE A 232 6.96 6.05 -10.59
C ILE A 232 7.22 6.67 -11.97
N CYS A 233 7.75 7.90 -12.01
CA CYS A 233 8.16 8.54 -13.27
C CYS A 233 9.10 7.66 -14.09
N LEU A 234 10.14 7.12 -13.46
CA LEU A 234 11.14 6.28 -14.13
C LEU A 234 10.61 4.90 -14.52
N ARG A 235 9.86 4.23 -13.64
CA ARG A 235 9.26 2.91 -13.90
C ARG A 235 8.25 2.98 -15.06
N ASN A 236 7.49 4.08 -15.15
CA ASN A 236 6.59 4.34 -16.28
C ASN A 236 7.33 4.48 -17.62
N LEU A 237 8.53 5.05 -17.62
CA LEU A 237 9.37 5.09 -18.83
C LEU A 237 9.96 3.73 -19.13
N GLN A 238 10.41 3.04 -18.10
CA GLN A 238 11.04 1.73 -18.20
C GLN A 238 10.09 0.66 -18.74
N ALA A 239 8.79 0.75 -18.44
CA ALA A 239 7.76 -0.15 -18.99
C ALA A 239 7.64 -0.06 -20.54
N LYS A 240 8.15 1.01 -21.15
CA LYS A 240 8.18 1.19 -22.62
C LYS A 240 9.49 0.71 -23.25
N GLU A 241 10.49 0.38 -22.42
CA GLU A 241 11.81 -0.09 -22.86
C GLU A 241 11.88 -1.61 -22.68
N LYS A 242 12.64 -2.29 -23.54
CA LYS A 242 12.84 -3.74 -23.39
C LYS A 242 13.72 -4.04 -22.16
N PRO A 243 13.37 -5.02 -21.32
CA PRO A 243 14.20 -5.42 -20.19
C PRO A 243 15.63 -5.71 -20.62
N TRP A 244 16.59 -5.23 -19.82
CA TRP A 244 18.04 -5.48 -19.99
C TRP A 244 18.72 -4.79 -21.18
N GLU A 245 18.01 -3.99 -21.98
CA GLU A 245 18.64 -3.14 -22.99
C GLU A 245 19.24 -1.87 -22.37
N ASP A 246 20.15 -1.21 -23.09
CA ASP A 246 20.86 -0.01 -22.61
C ASP A 246 19.91 1.10 -22.11
N GLY A 247 18.78 1.30 -22.77
CA GLY A 247 17.75 2.27 -22.35
C GLY A 247 17.13 1.91 -21.00
N TRP A 248 16.81 0.63 -20.80
CA TRP A 248 16.24 0.11 -19.56
C TRP A 248 17.25 0.15 -18.41
N LEU A 249 18.51 -0.23 -18.67
CA LEU A 249 19.59 -0.23 -17.68
C LEU A 249 19.94 1.19 -17.23
N LYS A 250 19.93 2.17 -18.14
CA LYS A 250 20.09 3.60 -17.79
C LYS A 250 19.00 4.05 -16.83
N LEU A 251 17.73 3.72 -17.11
CA LEU A 251 16.63 4.05 -16.20
C LEU A 251 16.78 3.33 -14.84
N GLU A 252 17.16 2.05 -14.82
CA GLU A 252 17.35 1.29 -13.58
C GLU A 252 18.45 1.90 -12.70
N SER A 253 19.54 2.39 -13.32
CA SER A 253 20.62 3.09 -12.59
C SER A 253 20.16 4.38 -11.91
N LEU A 254 19.11 5.02 -12.44
CA LEU A 254 18.46 6.18 -11.82
C LEU A 254 17.46 5.77 -10.74
N VAL A 255 16.74 4.65 -10.92
CA VAL A 255 15.77 4.15 -9.95
C VAL A 255 16.45 3.68 -8.66
N THR A 256 17.56 2.95 -8.79
CA THR A 256 18.29 2.33 -7.68
C THR A 256 18.57 3.30 -6.50
N PRO A 257 19.21 4.47 -6.69
CA PRO A 257 19.47 5.40 -5.59
C PRO A 257 18.19 5.97 -4.96
N LEU A 258 17.12 6.17 -5.74
CA LEU A 258 15.83 6.66 -5.23
C LEU A 258 15.16 5.63 -4.33
N VAL A 259 15.15 4.35 -4.74
CA VAL A 259 14.64 3.25 -3.92
C VAL A 259 15.45 3.09 -2.64
N LEU A 260 16.78 3.23 -2.70
CA LEU A 260 17.63 3.17 -1.49
C LEU A 260 17.37 4.35 -0.54
N ASN A 261 17.08 5.54 -1.06
CA ASN A 261 16.69 6.71 -0.26
C ASN A 261 15.28 6.54 0.35
N TYR A 262 14.34 6.02 -0.42
CA TYR A 262 13.01 5.63 0.06
C TYR A 262 13.12 4.62 1.21
N CYS A 263 13.88 3.54 1.02
CA CYS A 263 14.15 2.55 2.06
C CYS A 263 14.81 3.18 3.30
N GLN A 264 15.64 4.22 3.15
CA GLN A 264 16.16 4.93 4.32
C GLN A 264 15.03 5.59 5.11
N CYS A 265 14.10 6.26 4.43
CA CYS A 265 12.97 6.90 5.10
C CYS A 265 12.10 5.88 5.82
N GLN A 266 11.82 4.74 5.17
CA GLN A 266 11.03 3.66 5.78
C GLN A 266 11.72 3.04 7.00
N MET A 267 13.05 2.91 6.99
CA MET A 267 13.80 2.49 8.19
C MET A 267 13.60 3.46 9.38
N GLU A 268 13.55 4.77 9.12
CA GLU A 268 13.34 5.79 10.16
C GLU A 268 11.89 5.85 10.65
N LEU A 269 10.93 5.47 9.79
CA LEU A 269 9.50 5.36 10.14
C LEU A 269 9.15 4.05 10.87
N GLY A 270 10.04 3.06 10.86
CA GLY A 270 9.81 1.75 11.47
C GLY A 270 9.16 0.73 10.54
N GLU A 271 8.99 1.05 9.26
CA GLU A 271 8.37 0.21 8.24
C GLU A 271 9.36 -0.80 7.66
N TYR A 272 9.88 -1.69 8.52
CA TYR A 272 10.98 -2.59 8.17
C TYR A 272 10.63 -3.62 7.10
N TYR A 273 9.37 -4.07 7.05
CA TYR A 273 8.94 -5.06 6.06
C TYR A 273 8.93 -4.51 4.63
N GLU A 274 8.55 -3.25 4.46
CA GLU A 274 8.62 -2.56 3.19
C GLU A 274 10.07 -2.40 2.71
N VAL A 275 11.00 -2.12 3.63
CA VAL A 275 12.43 -2.10 3.34
C VAL A 275 12.92 -3.47 2.87
N LEU A 276 12.55 -4.55 3.57
CA LEU A 276 12.94 -5.91 3.20
C LEU A 276 12.52 -6.25 1.77
N GLU A 277 11.36 -5.78 1.37
CA GLU A 277 10.79 -6.11 0.09
C GLU A 277 11.45 -5.39 -1.07
N HIS A 278 11.53 -4.06 -0.99
CA HIS A 278 12.20 -3.26 -2.01
C HIS A 278 13.67 -3.63 -2.15
N THR A 279 14.36 -3.90 -1.03
CA THR A 279 15.77 -4.34 -1.09
C THR A 279 15.92 -5.75 -1.65
N THR A 280 14.98 -6.66 -1.41
CA THR A 280 15.01 -8.01 -2.00
C THR A 280 14.79 -7.96 -3.50
N GLU A 281 13.80 -7.20 -3.99
CA GLU A 281 13.57 -7.01 -5.42
C GLU A 281 14.80 -6.37 -6.10
N LEU A 282 15.39 -5.36 -5.47
CA LEU A 282 16.59 -4.69 -5.98
C LEU A 282 17.77 -5.67 -6.09
N LEU A 283 17.97 -6.52 -5.09
CA LEU A 283 19.08 -7.48 -5.03
C LEU A 283 18.89 -8.67 -5.97
N GLN A 284 17.65 -9.01 -6.37
CA GLN A 284 17.40 -9.98 -7.43
C GLN A 284 17.96 -9.51 -8.78
N LYS A 285 17.96 -8.19 -9.02
CA LYS A 285 18.46 -7.57 -10.25
C LYS A 285 19.94 -7.15 -10.13
N HIS A 286 20.36 -6.67 -8.95
CA HIS A 286 21.68 -6.12 -8.68
C HIS A 286 22.31 -6.75 -7.43
N ASN A 287 22.83 -7.97 -7.59
CA ASN A 287 23.38 -8.79 -6.50
C ASN A 287 24.76 -8.30 -5.96
N ASP A 288 25.25 -7.19 -6.48
CA ASP A 288 26.50 -6.52 -6.13
C ASP A 288 26.27 -5.20 -5.37
N ASN A 289 25.01 -4.82 -5.09
CA ASN A 289 24.69 -3.57 -4.41
C ASN A 289 24.88 -3.67 -2.89
N ALA A 290 26.08 -3.32 -2.41
CA ALA A 290 26.42 -3.35 -0.98
C ALA A 290 25.47 -2.49 -0.11
N LYS A 291 24.99 -1.35 -0.61
CA LYS A 291 24.07 -0.47 0.14
C LYS A 291 22.70 -1.11 0.34
N ALA A 292 22.21 -1.85 -0.66
CA ALA A 292 20.96 -2.60 -0.57
C ALA A 292 21.06 -3.71 0.48
N TYR A 293 22.12 -4.53 0.43
CA TYR A 293 22.39 -5.54 1.45
C TYR A 293 22.48 -4.92 2.85
N PHE A 294 23.14 -3.77 3.00
CA PHE A 294 23.27 -3.12 4.30
C PHE A 294 21.93 -2.68 4.88
N LYS A 295 21.04 -2.10 4.05
CA LYS A 295 19.69 -1.73 4.48
C LYS A 295 18.85 -2.96 4.81
N ARG A 296 18.91 -4.00 3.99
CA ARG A 296 18.17 -5.25 4.22
C ARG A 296 18.63 -5.95 5.50
N ALA A 297 19.94 -5.99 5.76
CA ALA A 297 20.51 -6.52 7.00
C ALA A 297 19.98 -5.79 8.24
N LYS A 298 19.93 -4.45 8.19
CA LYS A 298 19.36 -3.64 9.27
C LYS A 298 17.87 -3.88 9.48
N ALA A 299 17.10 -4.04 8.41
CA ALA A 299 15.69 -4.37 8.49
C ALA A 299 15.46 -5.77 9.08
N HIS A 300 16.19 -6.80 8.61
CA HIS A 300 16.18 -8.15 9.21
C HIS A 300 16.52 -8.11 10.70
N ALA A 301 17.56 -7.34 11.06
CA ALA A 301 17.96 -7.15 12.45
C ALA A 301 16.85 -6.48 13.28
N ALA A 302 16.09 -5.53 12.73
CA ALA A 302 14.99 -4.88 13.42
C ALA A 302 13.80 -5.84 13.67
N VAL A 303 13.55 -6.77 12.75
CA VAL A 303 12.46 -7.77 12.87
C VAL A 303 12.92 -9.12 13.47
N TRP A 304 14.11 -9.18 14.07
CA TRP A 304 14.67 -10.36 14.76
C TRP A 304 15.05 -11.56 13.88
N ASN A 305 15.26 -11.33 12.59
CA ASN A 305 15.77 -12.33 11.65
C ASN A 305 17.31 -12.36 11.71
N GLU A 306 17.86 -12.97 12.77
CA GLU A 306 19.30 -12.89 13.07
C GLU A 306 20.18 -13.51 11.97
N ARG A 307 19.79 -14.69 11.47
CA ARG A 307 20.60 -15.42 10.48
C ARG A 307 20.71 -14.62 9.19
N GLU A 308 19.58 -14.18 8.66
CA GLU A 308 19.47 -13.42 7.43
C GLU A 308 20.20 -12.07 7.56
N ALA A 309 20.07 -11.39 8.71
CA ALA A 309 20.81 -10.16 8.98
C ALA A 309 22.33 -10.38 8.94
N ARG A 310 22.84 -11.47 9.54
CA ARG A 310 24.28 -11.79 9.56
C ARG A 310 24.81 -12.10 8.16
N GLU A 311 24.07 -12.89 7.38
CA GLU A 311 24.42 -13.22 6.00
C GLU A 311 24.53 -11.97 5.14
N ASP A 312 23.52 -11.08 5.21
CA ASP A 312 23.55 -9.82 4.46
C ASP A 312 24.70 -8.92 4.92
N PHE A 313 24.94 -8.77 6.23
CA PHE A 313 26.07 -7.98 6.74
C PHE A 313 27.43 -8.53 6.29
N GLN A 314 27.61 -9.85 6.26
CA GLN A 314 28.82 -10.46 5.73
C GLN A 314 28.99 -10.19 4.23
N ARG A 315 27.88 -10.23 3.48
CA ARG A 315 27.88 -9.88 2.05
C ARG A 315 28.29 -8.44 1.83
N VAL A 316 27.83 -7.49 2.65
CA VAL A 316 28.28 -6.09 2.61
C VAL A 316 29.78 -5.98 2.82
N ALA A 317 30.34 -6.62 3.84
CA ALA A 317 31.77 -6.55 4.13
C ALA A 317 32.63 -7.13 2.99
N HIS A 318 32.08 -8.07 2.21
CA HIS A 318 32.74 -8.65 1.05
C HIS A 318 32.67 -7.74 -0.19
N LEU A 319 31.52 -7.10 -0.42
CA LEU A 319 31.28 -6.23 -1.58
C LEU A 319 31.90 -4.83 -1.41
N ASP A 320 31.85 -4.28 -0.19
CA ASP A 320 32.41 -2.97 0.14
C ASP A 320 33.21 -3.03 1.46
N PRO A 321 34.52 -3.31 1.37
CA PRO A 321 35.40 -3.35 2.53
C PRO A 321 35.46 -2.03 3.34
N SER A 322 35.10 -0.88 2.73
CA SER A 322 35.08 0.40 3.45
C SER A 322 33.97 0.44 4.51
N MET A 323 32.92 -0.35 4.33
CA MET A 323 31.81 -0.49 5.28
C MET A 323 32.10 -1.47 6.42
N ALA A 324 33.26 -2.17 6.43
CA ALA A 324 33.55 -3.22 7.41
C ALA A 324 33.46 -2.76 8.87
N ALA A 325 33.86 -1.52 9.17
CA ALA A 325 33.73 -0.96 10.52
C ALA A 325 32.27 -0.77 10.94
N ALA A 326 31.42 -0.28 10.02
CA ALA A 326 29.99 -0.11 10.25
C ALA A 326 29.30 -1.47 10.42
N VAL A 327 29.61 -2.44 9.55
CA VAL A 327 29.14 -3.82 9.64
C VAL A 327 29.51 -4.46 10.99
N LYS A 328 30.76 -4.32 11.42
CA LYS A 328 31.22 -4.86 12.71
C LYS A 328 30.45 -4.26 13.89
N LYS A 329 30.13 -2.96 13.84
CA LYS A 329 29.32 -2.28 14.85
C LYS A 329 27.89 -2.84 14.88
N GLU A 330 27.23 -2.95 13.73
CA GLU A 330 25.86 -3.47 13.63
C GLU A 330 25.78 -4.95 14.09
N LEU A 331 26.73 -5.79 13.71
CA LEU A 331 26.81 -7.19 14.15
C LEU A 331 27.00 -7.31 15.67
N LYS A 332 27.80 -6.44 16.28
CA LYS A 332 27.96 -6.37 17.74
C LYS A 332 26.62 -6.02 18.41
N GLN A 333 25.94 -4.99 17.92
CA GLN A 333 24.64 -4.56 18.44
C GLN A 333 23.54 -5.62 18.27
N LEU A 334 23.53 -6.33 17.14
CA LEU A 334 22.65 -7.47 16.91
C LEU A 334 22.88 -8.55 17.96
N GLY A 335 24.14 -8.98 18.17
CA GLY A 335 24.47 -10.01 19.17
C GLY A 335 24.08 -9.62 20.60
N GLU A 336 24.28 -8.35 20.98
CA GLU A 336 23.88 -7.84 22.31
C GLU A 336 22.35 -7.86 22.48
N ARG A 337 21.58 -7.44 21.47
CA ARG A 337 20.10 -7.48 21.52
C ARG A 337 19.57 -8.90 21.58
N MET A 338 20.14 -9.84 20.80
CA MET A 338 19.73 -11.24 20.83
C MET A 338 19.99 -11.87 22.19
N ARG A 339 21.15 -11.61 22.81
CA ARG A 339 21.44 -12.10 24.17
C ARG A 339 20.46 -11.58 25.21
N LYS A 340 20.12 -10.28 25.18
CA LYS A 340 19.11 -9.69 26.09
C LYS A 340 17.76 -10.38 25.93
N LYS A 341 17.29 -10.52 24.69
CA LYS A 341 16.03 -11.22 24.37
C LYS A 341 16.03 -12.65 24.88
N HIS A 342 17.09 -13.44 24.64
CA HIS A 342 17.17 -14.81 25.16
C HIS A 342 17.13 -14.89 26.69
N VAL A 343 17.74 -13.93 27.39
CA VAL A 343 17.69 -13.87 28.85
C VAL A 343 16.27 -13.51 29.33
N GLU A 344 15.61 -12.56 28.68
CA GLU A 344 14.23 -12.16 28.97
C GLU A 344 13.23 -13.30 28.71
N ASP A 345 13.32 -13.94 27.54
CA ASP A 345 12.50 -15.09 27.18
C ASP A 345 12.69 -16.23 28.19
N ARG A 346 13.95 -16.54 28.57
CA ARG A 346 14.23 -17.58 29.58
C ARG A 346 13.57 -17.26 30.92
N LYS A 347 13.64 -16.02 31.40
CA LYS A 347 12.98 -15.60 32.65
C LYS A 347 11.46 -15.69 32.54
N ARG A 348 10.90 -15.27 31.40
CA ARG A 348 9.45 -15.34 31.13
C ARG A 348 8.94 -16.78 31.14
N TYR A 349 9.64 -17.69 30.47
CA TYR A 349 9.29 -19.11 30.46
C TYR A 349 9.44 -19.75 31.85
N GLN A 350 10.48 -19.40 32.62
CA GLN A 350 10.63 -19.88 34.00
C GLN A 350 9.44 -19.48 34.90
N GLY A 351 8.90 -18.26 34.76
CA GLY A 351 7.72 -17.82 35.51
C GLY A 351 6.43 -18.57 35.13
N LEU A 352 6.28 -18.98 33.87
CA LEU A 352 5.12 -19.75 33.40
C LEU A 352 5.09 -21.16 34.00
N PHE A 353 6.24 -21.83 34.16
CA PHE A 353 6.32 -23.18 34.75
C PHE A 353 6.23 -23.20 36.29
N GLN A 354 6.55 -22.10 36.97
CA GLN A 354 6.35 -21.97 38.41
C GLN A 354 4.88 -21.71 38.79
N SER A 355 4.11 -21.09 37.89
CA SER A 355 2.69 -20.77 38.11
C SER A 355 1.76 -21.98 37.89
N SER A 356 2.22 -23.03 37.23
CA SER A 356 1.44 -24.24 36.93
C SER A 356 1.61 -25.38 37.94
N GLN A 357 2.40 -25.21 39.00
CA GLN A 357 2.58 -26.20 40.08
C GLN A 357 1.74 -25.87 41.34
N GLY A 358 0.83 -24.90 41.26
CA GLY A 358 0.03 -24.40 42.39
C GLY A 358 -1.48 -24.58 42.24
N LEU A 359 -1.95 -25.64 41.55
CA LEU A 359 -3.36 -26.05 41.52
C LEU A 359 -3.51 -27.49 41.95
#